data_AF-A0A1P8F6V1-F1
#
_entry.id   AF-A0A1P8F6V1-F1
#
_cell.length_a   1.000
_cell.length_b   1.000
_cell.length_c   1.000
_cell.angle_alpha   90.00
_cell.angle_beta   90.00
_cell.angle_gamma   90.00
#
_symmetry.space_group_name_H-M   'P 1'
#
loop_
_entity.id
_entity.type
_entity.pdbx_description
1 polymer ?
#
loop_
_entity_poly.entity_id
_entity_poly.type
_entity_poly.pdbx_seq_one_letter_code
_entity_poly.pdbx_strand_id
1 'polypeptide(L)'
;MKKTDTDEIWPQSEGGPKKPWNQREVSPHENRSKGPRMPTPNEVGDSPDPLKLAQKIDEHTLTNTYKHSRNKGKGFGGMNRLSP
;
A
#
# COMPACT_ATOMS: atom_id res chain seq x y z
N MET A 1 -14.02 -4.41 24.63
CA MET A 1 -12.86 -4.07 23.78
C MET A 1 -13.15 -4.53 22.36
N LYS A 2 -13.23 -3.63 21.38
CA LYS A 2 -13.29 -4.04 19.97
C LYS A 2 -11.92 -4.62 19.62
N LYS A 3 -11.86 -5.87 19.16
CA LYS A 3 -10.60 -6.48 18.72
C LYS A 3 -10.21 -5.79 17.41
N THR A 4 -9.12 -5.05 17.42
CA THR A 4 -8.46 -4.54 16.20
C THR A 4 -7.29 -5.46 15.86
N ASP A 5 -6.95 -5.50 14.59
CA ASP A 5 -5.80 -6.21 14.04
C ASP A 5 -4.86 -5.19 13.40
N THR A 6 -3.56 -5.49 13.36
CA THR A 6 -2.57 -4.61 12.71
C THR A 6 -2.45 -5.01 11.24
N ASP A 7 -2.91 -4.14 10.35
CA ASP A 7 -2.79 -4.29 8.90
C ASP A 7 -1.61 -3.47 8.39
N GLU A 8 -0.90 -4.04 7.41
CA GLU A 8 0.12 -3.32 6.66
C GLU A 8 -0.54 -2.62 5.48
N ILE A 9 -0.55 -1.28 5.48
CA ILE A 9 -1.21 -0.46 4.47
C ILE A 9 -0.72 -0.88 3.08
N TRP A 10 0.59 -0.87 2.86
CA TRP A 10 1.25 -1.49 1.72
C TRP A 10 1.79 -2.88 2.10
N PRO A 11 1.31 -3.97 1.46
CA PRO A 11 1.74 -5.32 1.82
C PRO A 11 3.25 -5.55 1.66
N GLN A 12 3.89 -6.16 2.67
CA GLN A 12 5.30 -6.61 2.57
C GLN A 12 5.58 -7.48 1.34
N SER A 13 4.63 -8.34 0.97
CA SER A 13 4.76 -9.22 -0.21
C SER A 13 4.90 -8.47 -1.54
N GLU A 14 4.56 -7.17 -1.55
CA GLU A 14 4.67 -6.24 -2.68
C GLU A 14 5.78 -5.20 -2.47
N GLY A 15 6.69 -5.42 -1.52
CA GLY A 15 7.77 -4.47 -1.21
C GLY A 15 7.46 -3.51 -0.06
N GLY A 16 6.30 -3.66 0.58
CA GLY A 16 5.89 -2.87 1.74
C GLY A 16 6.93 -2.86 2.86
N PRO A 17 7.28 -1.69 3.43
CA PRO A 17 8.28 -1.60 4.47
C PRO A 17 7.69 -2.06 5.81
N LYS A 18 8.46 -2.84 6.56
CA LYS A 18 8.13 -3.22 7.95
C LYS A 18 8.41 -2.07 8.90
N LYS A 19 7.62 -1.00 8.82
CA LYS A 19 7.77 0.22 9.61
C LYS A 19 6.44 0.65 10.22
N PRO A 20 6.44 1.34 11.38
CA PRO A 20 5.21 1.77 12.04
C PRO A 20 4.33 2.68 11.16
N TRP A 21 4.94 3.50 10.30
CA TRP A 21 4.23 4.33 9.33
C TRP A 21 3.63 3.55 8.14
N ASN A 22 3.78 2.23 8.09
CA ASN A 22 3.08 1.37 7.12
C ASN A 22 2.02 0.50 7.82
N GLN A 23 1.69 0.79 9.07
CA GLN A 23 0.78 -0.01 9.89
C GLN A 23 -0.44 0.84 10.27
N ARG A 24 -1.61 0.20 10.26
CA ARG A 24 -2.87 0.77 10.77
C ARG A 24 -3.65 -0.27 11.56
N GLU A 25 -4.51 0.19 12.46
CA GLU A 25 -5.46 -0.66 13.15
C GLU A 25 -6.75 -0.79 12.33
N VAL A 26 -7.15 -2.02 12.02
CA VAL A 26 -8.39 -2.33 11.29
C VAL A 26 -9.15 -3.42 12.00
N SER A 27 -10.39 -3.70 11.59
CA SER A 27 -11.08 -4.88 12.08
C SER A 27 -10.44 -6.17 11.51
N PRO A 28 -10.44 -7.29 12.25
CA PRO A 28 -9.92 -8.57 11.76
C PRO A 28 -10.61 -9.06 10.47
N HIS A 29 -11.87 -8.69 10.26
CA HIS A 29 -12.63 -9.06 9.07
C HIS A 29 -12.13 -8.31 7.82
N GLU A 30 -11.81 -7.02 7.96
CA GLU A 30 -11.23 -6.20 6.89
C GLU A 30 -9.83 -6.70 6.52
N ASN A 31 -8.98 -6.96 7.53
CA ASN A 31 -7.61 -7.43 7.30
C ASN A 31 -7.58 -8.75 6.49
N ARG A 32 -8.46 -9.70 6.84
CA ARG A 32 -8.55 -10.99 6.15
C ARG A 32 -8.98 -10.88 4.68
N SER A 33 -9.79 -9.87 4.35
CA SER A 33 -10.38 -9.70 3.01
C SER A 33 -9.47 -8.91 2.06
N LYS A 34 -8.50 -8.16 2.58
CA LYS A 34 -7.63 -7.26 1.82
C LYS A 34 -6.63 -8.00 0.91
N GLY A 35 -5.96 -9.03 1.44
CA GLY A 35 -4.91 -9.76 0.72
C GLY A 35 -3.73 -8.86 0.29
N PRO A 36 -2.92 -9.28 -0.72
CA PRO A 36 -1.72 -8.54 -1.13
C PRO A 36 -2.05 -7.42 -2.13
N ARG A 37 -3.11 -6.64 -1.89
CA ARG A 37 -3.51 -5.55 -2.79
C ARG A 37 -2.76 -4.26 -2.45
N MET A 38 -2.35 -3.51 -3.48
CA MET A 38 -1.79 -2.17 -3.29
C MET A 38 -2.81 -1.21 -2.63
N PRO A 39 -2.38 -0.36 -1.69
CA PRO A 39 -3.26 0.58 -1.03
C PRO A 39 -3.81 1.61 -2.02
N THR A 40 -5.03 2.06 -1.76
CA THR A 40 -5.62 3.24 -2.41
C THR A 40 -5.11 4.54 -1.79
N PRO A 41 -5.26 5.69 -2.45
CA PRO A 41 -4.87 6.99 -1.88
C PRO A 41 -5.48 7.27 -0.51
N ASN A 42 -6.73 6.85 -0.28
CA ASN A 42 -7.39 7.00 1.02
C ASN A 42 -6.71 6.14 2.10
N GLU A 43 -6.34 4.90 1.78
CA GLU A 43 -5.66 4.00 2.73
C GLU A 43 -4.24 4.46 3.03
N VAL A 44 -3.56 5.12 2.08
CA VAL A 44 -2.27 5.79 2.34
C VAL A 44 -2.45 6.91 3.37
N GLY A 45 -3.60 7.58 3.36
CA GLY A 45 -3.95 8.61 4.35
C GLY A 45 -4.09 8.10 5.78
N ASP A 46 -4.34 6.80 5.97
CA ASP A 46 -4.41 6.17 7.31
C ASP A 46 -3.02 5.97 7.93
N SER A 47 -1.95 6.19 7.16
CA SER A 47 -0.59 6.14 7.65
C SER A 47 -0.31 7.27 8.66
N PRO A 48 0.46 7.00 9.74
CA PRO A 48 1.07 8.05 10.55
C PRO A 48 1.97 9.03 9.77
N ASP A 49 2.50 8.61 8.62
CA ASP A 49 3.29 9.43 7.68
C ASP A 49 2.87 9.12 6.22
N PRO A 50 1.75 9.71 5.75
CA PRO A 50 1.19 9.42 4.43
C PRO A 50 2.13 9.84 3.29
N LEU A 51 2.85 10.96 3.45
CA LEU A 51 3.74 11.51 2.44
C LEU A 51 4.92 10.56 2.19
N LYS A 52 5.55 10.06 3.27
CA LYS A 52 6.64 9.11 3.15
C LYS A 52 6.20 7.77 2.57
N LEU A 53 5.02 7.29 2.96
CA LEU A 53 4.46 6.06 2.42
C LEU A 53 4.18 6.20 0.92
N ALA A 54 3.56 7.31 0.49
CA ALA A 54 3.32 7.61 -0.91
C ALA A 54 4.63 7.67 -1.71
N GLN A 55 5.63 8.40 -1.23
CA GLN A 55 6.96 8.48 -1.86
C GLN A 55 7.61 7.11 -2.02
N LYS A 56 7.53 6.25 -1.00
CA LYS A 56 8.12 4.90 -1.06
C LYS A 56 7.40 3.98 -2.04
N ILE A 57 6.07 4.09 -2.12
CA ILE A 57 5.29 3.38 -3.13
C ILE A 57 5.71 3.86 -4.53
N ASP A 58 5.88 5.17 -4.73
CA ASP A 58 6.35 5.73 -6.00
C ASP A 58 7.74 5.26 -6.40
N GLU A 59 8.72 5.38 -5.50
CA GLU A 59 10.07 4.87 -5.71
C GLU A 59 10.07 3.39 -6.10
N HIS A 60 9.25 2.58 -5.42
CA HIS A 60 9.11 1.16 -5.73
C HIS A 60 8.48 0.91 -7.09
N THR A 61 7.44 1.69 -7.45
CA THR A 61 6.77 1.58 -8.76
C THR A 61 7.75 1.84 -9.92
N LEU A 62 8.71 2.75 -9.72
CA LEU A 62 9.70 3.14 -10.73
C LEU A 62 10.86 2.14 -10.86
N THR A 63 11.17 1.40 -9.80
CA THR A 63 12.38 0.58 -9.71
C THR A 63 12.12 -0.92 -9.74
N ASN A 64 10.92 -1.34 -9.36
CA ASN A 64 10.59 -2.75 -9.16
C ASN A 64 9.28 -3.13 -9.84
N THR A 65 9.19 -4.41 -10.17
CA THR A 65 7.94 -4.98 -10.66
C THR A 65 7.17 -5.56 -9.49
N TYR A 66 5.88 -5.28 -9.41
CA TYR A 66 5.01 -5.91 -8.42
C TYR A 66 4.95 -7.42 -8.60
N LYS A 67 4.88 -8.14 -7.49
CA LYS A 67 4.84 -9.60 -7.44
C LYS A 67 3.54 -10.13 -8.03
N HIS A 68 2.41 -9.48 -7.72
CA HIS A 68 1.11 -9.87 -8.27
C HIS A 68 0.69 -9.01 -9.46
N SER A 69 0.23 -9.66 -10.53
CA SER A 69 -0.22 -9.01 -11.77
C SER A 69 -1.31 -7.97 -11.56
N ARG A 70 -2.22 -8.19 -10.59
CA ARG A 70 -3.31 -7.27 -10.21
C ARG A 70 -2.82 -5.90 -9.71
N ASN A 71 -1.55 -5.83 -9.29
CA ASN A 71 -0.91 -4.62 -8.78
C ASN A 71 -0.04 -3.93 -9.85
N LYS A 72 0.15 -4.53 -11.04
CA LYS A 72 0.83 -3.85 -12.15
C LYS A 72 0.10 -2.57 -12.54
N GLY A 73 0.84 -1.47 -12.64
CA GLY A 73 0.27 -0.14 -12.91
C GLY A 73 -0.47 0.49 -11.72
N LYS A 74 -0.51 -0.17 -10.55
CA LYS A 74 -1.11 0.36 -9.32
C LYS A 74 -0.01 0.88 -8.39
N GLY A 75 0.42 2.09 -8.69
CA GLY A 75 1.23 2.98 -7.86
C GLY A 75 0.90 4.42 -8.26
N PHE A 76 1.45 5.44 -7.59
CA PHE A 76 1.35 6.82 -8.08
C PHE A 76 2.20 7.05 -9.37
N GLY A 77 2.79 5.98 -9.93
CA GLY A 77 3.26 5.86 -11.31
C GLY A 77 2.29 5.20 -12.30
N GLY A 78 1.02 5.02 -11.93
CA GLY A 78 -0.07 4.61 -12.84
C GLY A 78 -0.57 5.73 -13.76
N MET A 79 0.05 6.92 -13.72
CA MET A 79 -0.04 7.85 -14.85
C MET A 79 0.63 7.17 -16.05
N ASN A 80 -0.17 6.82 -17.06
CA ASN A 80 0.35 6.78 -18.42
C ASN A 80 1.09 8.10 -18.63
N ARG A 81 2.43 8.11 -18.59
CA ARG A 81 3.25 9.21 -19.15
C ARG A 81 3.19 9.20 -20.69
N LEU A 82 2.09 8.70 -21.23
CA LEU A 82 1.69 8.65 -22.62
C LEU A 82 0.27 9.22 -22.67
N SER A 83 0.17 10.54 -22.57
CA SER A 83 -0.82 11.28 -23.35
C SER A 83 -0.09 12.53 -23.88
N PRO A 84 -0.24 12.80 -25.20
CA PRO A 84 0.55 13.78 -25.95
C PRO A 84 0.38 15.21 -25.47
#